data_AF-A0A4Y9S3P5-F1
#
_entry.id   AF-A0A4Y9S3P5-F1
#
_cell.length_a   1.000
_cell.length_b   1.000
_cell.length_c   1.000
_cell.angle_alpha   90.00
_cell.angle_beta   90.00
_cell.angle_gamma   90.00
#
_symmetry.space_group_name_H-M   'P 1'
#
loop_
_entity.id
_entity.type
_entity.pdbx_description
1 polymer ?
#
loop_
_entity_poly.entity_id
_entity_poly.type
_entity_poly.pdbx_seq_one_letter_code
_entity_poly.pdbx_strand_id
1 'polypeptide(L)' 'METNRRTFLKAGAFGLLALAVGGGLYRATHPGGTQARFVLDGEARAALDAIVPAVLD' A
#
# COMPACT_ATOMS: atom_id res chain seq x y z
N MET A 1 -2.86 -0.88 35.10
CA MET A 1 -3.50 0.27 34.43
C MET A 1 -4.79 -0.23 33.83
N GLU A 2 -5.94 0.14 34.39
CA GLU A 2 -7.23 -0.22 33.79
C GLU A 2 -7.38 0.56 32.48
N THR A 3 -7.15 -0.08 31.34
CA THR A 3 -7.29 0.58 30.05
C THR A 3 -8.77 0.83 29.79
N ASN A 4 -9.21 2.06 30.04
CA ASN A 4 -10.57 2.49 29.77
C ASN A 4 -10.84 2.35 28.26
N ARG A 5 -11.82 1.50 27.90
CA ARG A 5 -12.17 1.18 26.51
C ARG A 5 -12.44 2.44 25.68
N ARG A 6 -13.00 3.49 26.29
CA ARG A 6 -13.26 4.78 25.62
C ARG A 6 -11.96 5.51 25.28
N THR A 7 -10.96 5.45 26.16
CA THR A 7 -9.64 6.08 25.92
C THR A 7 -8.91 5.37 24.78
N PHE A 8 -8.93 4.04 24.75
CA PHE A 8 -8.36 3.26 23.65
C PHE A 8 -9.05 3.59 22.32
N LEU A 9 -10.39 3.64 22.33
CA LEU A 9 -11.16 3.96 21.12
C LEU A 9 -10.90 5.39 20.63
N LYS A 10 -10.77 6.37 21.54
CA LYS A 10 -10.40 7.75 21.18
C LYS A 10 -9.00 7.80 20.59
N ALA A 11 -8.02 7.13 21.19
CA ALA A 11 -6.65 7.08 20.68
C ALA A 11 -6.60 6.45 19.27
N GLY A 12 -7.30 5.34 19.06
CA GLY A 12 -7.42 4.70 17.74
C GLY A 12 -8.11 5.59 16.70
N ALA A 13 -9.19 6.27 17.08
CA ALA A 13 -9.89 7.20 16.20
C ALA A 13 -8.99 8.37 15.78
N PHE A 14 -8.23 8.95 16.71
CA PHE A 14 -7.26 10.00 16.38
C PHE A 14 -6.13 9.48 15.49
N GLY A 15 -5.65 8.25 15.71
CA GLY A 15 -4.65 7.62 14.84
C GLY A 15 -5.15 7.43 13.41
N LEU A 16 -6.38 6.95 13.23
CA LEU A 16 -7.00 6.81 11.91
C LEU A 16 -7.18 8.16 11.21
N LEU A 17 -7.65 9.18 11.94
CA LEU A 17 -7.80 10.53 11.39
C LEU A 17 -6.46 11.12 10.97
N ALA A 18 -5.42 10.96 11.80
CA ALA A 18 -4.07 11.42 11.47
C ALA A 18 -3.52 10.71 10.23
N LEU A 19 -3.71 9.40 10.12
CA LEU A 19 -3.27 8.62 8.96
C LEU A 19 -4.03 9.01 7.68
N ALA A 20 -5.34 9.22 7.76
CA ALA A 20 -6.16 9.62 6.62
C ALA A 20 -5.78 11.02 6.11
N VAL A 21 -5.61 11.98 7.03
CA VAL A 21 -5.20 13.35 6.69
C VAL A 21 -3.77 13.35 6.15
N GLY A 22 -2.84 12.65 6.81
CA GLY A 22 -1.45 12.54 6.38
C GLY A 22 -1.31 11.85 5.02
N GLY A 23 -2.00 10.73 4.79
CA GLY A 23 -2.01 10.05 3.50
C GLY A 23 -2.66 10.86 2.39
N GLY A 24 -3.71 11.62 2.70
CA GLY A 24 -4.35 12.56 1.76
C GLY A 24 -3.43 13.71 1.36
N LEU A 25 -2.80 14.37 2.34
CA LEU A 25 -1.79 15.42 2.12
C LEU A 25 -0.59 14.89 1.36
N TYR A 26 -0.09 13.71 1.71
CA TYR A 26 1.01 13.05 1.01
C TYR A 26 0.63 12.82 -0.45
N ARG A 27 -0.54 12.26 -0.75
CA ARG A 27 -1.00 12.04 -2.13
C ARG A 27 -1.27 13.33 -2.91
N ALA A 28 -1.67 14.40 -2.23
CA ALA A 28 -1.93 15.70 -2.85
C ALA A 28 -0.65 16.47 -3.18
N THR A 29 0.36 16.40 -2.31
CA THR A 29 1.65 17.09 -2.46
C THR A 29 2.69 16.26 -3.21
N HIS A 30 2.53 14.94 -3.20
CA HIS A 30 3.24 13.99 -4.03
C HIS A 30 2.22 13.42 -5.01
N PRO A 31 1.77 14.20 -6.02
CA PRO A 31 1.00 13.64 -7.11
C PRO A 31 1.86 12.51 -7.64
N GLY A 32 1.44 11.28 -7.38
CA GLY A 32 2.17 10.11 -7.83
C GLY A 32 2.27 10.27 -9.32
N GLY A 33 3.46 10.63 -9.83
CA GLY A 33 3.76 10.48 -11.24
C GLY A 33 3.29 9.08 -11.54
N THR A 34 2.22 9.00 -12.35
CA THR A 34 1.40 7.81 -12.61
C THR A 34 2.24 6.61 -12.26
N GLN A 35 1.96 5.92 -11.13
CA GLN A 35 2.72 4.72 -10.78
C GLN A 35 2.69 3.90 -12.05
N ALA A 36 3.80 3.92 -12.80
CA ALA A 36 3.75 3.53 -14.19
C ALA A 36 3.31 2.10 -14.08
N ARG A 37 2.12 1.78 -14.60
CA ARG A 37 1.61 0.42 -14.52
C ARG A 37 2.78 -0.42 -14.96
N PHE A 38 3.25 -1.32 -14.11
CA PHE A 38 4.45 -2.08 -14.38
C PHE A 38 4.10 -2.97 -15.57
N VAL A 39 4.35 -2.45 -16.78
CA VAL A 39 4.08 -3.13 -18.03
C VAL A 39 5.35 -3.90 -18.27
N LEU A 40 5.28 -5.20 -18.01
CA LEU A 40 6.28 -6.13 -18.52
C LEU A 40 6.29 -5.96 -20.03
N ASP A 41 7.44 -5.59 -20.57
CA ASP A 41 7.66 -5.70 -22.00
C ASP A 41 7.45 -7.17 -22.45
N GLY A 42 7.25 -7.37 -23.74
CA GLY A 42 6.94 -8.71 -24.27
C GLY A 42 8.03 -9.75 -23.95
N GLU A 43 9.27 -9.32 -23.79
CA GLU A 43 10.42 -10.18 -23.48
C GLU A 43 10.42 -10.58 -22.01
N ALA A 44 10.20 -9.64 -21.10
CA ALA A 44 10.07 -9.87 -19.66
C ALA A 44 8.85 -10.76 -19.34
N ARG A 45 7.76 -10.60 -20.10
CA ARG A 45 6.59 -11.50 -20.02
C ARG A 45 6.97 -12.93 -20.41
N ALA A 46 7.67 -13.10 -21.53
CA ALA A 46 8.09 -14.41 -22.02
C ALA A 46 9.08 -15.10 -21.07
N ALA A 47 10.00 -14.35 -20.47
CA ALA A 47 10.92 -14.86 -19.46
C ALA A 47 10.17 -15.37 -18.22
N LEU A 48 9.17 -14.63 -17.75
CA LEU A 48 8.35 -15.08 -16.62
C LEU A 48 7.54 -16.33 -16.97
N ASP A 49 6.94 -16.41 -18.15
CA ASP A 49 6.19 -17.60 -18.59
C ASP A 49 7.09 -18.85 -18.67
N ALA A 50 8.40 -18.70 -18.92
CA ALA A 50 9.36 -19.80 -18.88
C ALA A 50 9.79 -20.21 -17.46
N ILE A 51 9.84 -19.25 -16.53
CA ILE A 51 10.29 -19.48 -15.14
C ILE A 51 9.16 -20.02 -14.26
N VAL A 52 7.93 -19.52 -14.42
CA VAL A 52 6.77 -19.84 -13.56
C VAL A 52 6.53 -21.36 -13.43
N PRO A 53 6.57 -22.17 -14.51
CA PRO A 53 6.37 -23.61 -14.41
C PRO A 53 7.45 -24.32 -13.59
N ALA A 54 8.68 -23.82 -13.59
CA ALA A 54 9.79 -24.41 -12.84
C ALA A 54 9.80 -24.05 -11.35
N VAL A 55 9.04 -23.03 -10.95
CA VAL A 55 8.93 -22.54 -9.55
C VAL A 55 7.67 -23.06 -8.86
N LEU A 56 6.61 -23.32 -9.63
CA LEU A 56 5.32 -23.77 -9.11
C LEU A 56 5.14 -25.30 -9.09
N ASP A 57 6.16 -26.04 -9.54
CA ASP A 57 6.30 -27.48 -9.38
C ASP A 57 7.03 -27.80 -8.05
#